data_AF-A0A1V4AE24-F1
#
_entry.id   AF-A0A1V4AE24-F1
#
_cell.length_a   1.000
_cell.length_b   1.000
_cell.length_c   1.000
_cell.angle_alpha   90.00
_cell.angle_beta   90.00
_cell.angle_gamma   90.00
#
_symmetry.space_group_name_H-M   'P 1'
#
loop_
_entity.id
_entity.type
_entity.pdbx_description
1 polymer ?
#
loop_
_entity_poly.entity_id
_entity_poly.type
_entity_poly.pdbx_seq_one_letter_code
_entity_poly.pdbx_strand_id
1 'polypeptide(L)'
;MRKSEQFSAHTYGVDAVIERLRAFGAAWPRSDGLAVFNRLYLSVTEEIDLRIDQGEFPDSEAAATLDVRFAERYLAAVEAHDTGRGTPASWRPLFQYRGHPGVRPLQFALAGINAHIGHDLALAVVDTCRTLDCEPPDLEDEFDQVGEILTTLEERVREELMPGPDLLQLADPLTHLVGAWSLDRARDGAWVAARSLWALRGLGPVARQMREQLDAGVGLVGRMLVTPLGREGQDGPCGLTGSTVL
;
A
#
# COMPACT_ATOMS: atom_id res chain seq x y z
N MET A 1 16.77 -23.81 21.81
CA MET A 1 16.77 -22.59 22.64
C MET A 1 17.02 -21.34 21.81
N ARG A 2 18.15 -21.17 21.11
CA ARG A 2 18.42 -19.95 20.31
C ARG A 2 17.39 -19.65 19.20
N LYS A 3 17.02 -20.66 18.38
CA LYS A 3 15.95 -20.52 17.36
C LYS A 3 14.57 -20.22 17.96
N SER A 4 14.32 -20.70 19.18
CA SER A 4 13.03 -20.55 19.88
C SER A 4 12.83 -19.13 20.42
N GLU A 5 13.88 -18.55 21.00
CA GLU A 5 13.88 -17.17 21.51
C GLU A 5 13.88 -16.14 20.38
N GLN A 6 14.58 -16.44 19.28
CA GLN A 6 14.63 -15.59 18.11
C GLN A 6 13.29 -15.60 17.35
N PHE A 7 12.64 -16.77 17.19
CA PHE A 7 11.28 -16.85 16.66
C PHE A 7 10.28 -16.04 17.49
N SER A 8 10.32 -16.18 18.82
CA SER A 8 9.45 -15.44 19.73
C SER A 8 9.64 -13.91 19.63
N ALA A 9 10.88 -13.43 19.51
CA ALA A 9 11.17 -12.00 19.35
C ALA A 9 10.60 -11.40 18.06
N HIS A 10 10.51 -12.19 16.99
CA HIS A 10 9.99 -11.74 15.69
C HIS A 10 8.47 -11.77 15.66
N THR A 11 7.82 -12.78 16.24
CA THR A 11 6.35 -12.78 16.44
C THR A 11 5.91 -11.58 17.26
N TYR A 12 6.67 -11.20 18.31
CA TYR A 12 6.39 -9.96 19.06
C TYR A 12 6.48 -8.68 18.21
N GLY A 13 7.24 -8.70 17.11
CA GLY A 13 7.32 -7.58 16.17
C GLY A 13 6.07 -7.44 15.30
N VAL A 14 5.60 -8.56 14.74
CA VAL A 14 4.40 -8.59 13.88
C VAL A 14 3.14 -8.31 14.70
N ASP A 15 3.03 -8.87 15.91
CA ASP A 15 1.96 -8.55 16.87
C ASP A 15 1.86 -7.04 17.15
N ALA A 16 2.99 -6.39 17.40
CA ALA A 16 3.03 -4.95 17.67
C ALA A 16 2.58 -4.12 16.46
N VAL A 17 2.89 -4.57 15.23
CA VAL A 17 2.38 -3.95 14.00
C VAL A 17 0.86 -4.10 13.92
N ILE A 18 0.33 -5.30 14.13
CA ILE A 18 -1.12 -5.59 14.10
C ILE A 18 -1.86 -4.71 15.11
N GLU A 19 -1.36 -4.62 16.35
CA GLU A 19 -1.92 -3.74 17.39
C GLU A 19 -1.95 -2.29 16.93
N ARG A 20 -0.86 -1.80 16.30
CA ARG A 20 -0.77 -0.43 15.82
C ARG A 20 -1.76 -0.15 14.69
N LEU A 21 -1.91 -1.08 13.76
CA LEU A 21 -2.87 -1.00 12.65
C LEU A 21 -4.31 -1.02 13.15
N ARG A 22 -4.64 -1.85 14.15
CA ARG A 22 -5.94 -1.87 14.82
C ARG A 22 -6.24 -0.54 15.53
N ALA A 23 -5.25 0.02 16.22
CA ALA A 23 -5.39 1.32 16.87
C ALA A 23 -5.69 2.45 15.87
N PHE A 24 -5.05 2.46 14.70
CA PHE A 24 -5.39 3.40 13.62
C PHE A 24 -6.80 3.17 13.07
N GLY A 25 -7.19 1.92 12.83
CA GLY A 25 -8.54 1.58 12.37
C GLY A 25 -9.63 2.03 13.34
N ALA A 26 -9.37 2.01 14.65
CA ALA A 26 -10.29 2.49 15.67
C ALA A 26 -10.33 4.03 15.79
N ALA A 27 -9.23 4.72 15.45
CA ALA A 27 -9.10 6.16 15.60
C ALA A 27 -9.71 6.97 14.44
N TRP A 28 -9.79 6.39 13.23
CA TRP A 28 -10.26 7.10 12.03
C TRP A 28 -11.69 6.73 11.64
N PRO A 29 -12.48 7.67 11.08
CA PRO A 29 -13.79 7.36 10.51
C PRO A 29 -13.70 6.26 9.45
N ARG A 30 -14.70 5.37 9.35
CA ARG A 30 -14.67 4.28 8.36
C ARG A 30 -14.55 4.75 6.90
N SER A 31 -15.05 5.96 6.62
CA SER A 31 -15.00 6.63 5.32
C SER A 31 -13.68 7.34 5.02
N ASP A 32 -12.78 7.46 5.99
CA ASP A 32 -11.44 8.02 5.77
C ASP A 32 -10.66 7.11 4.82
N GLY A 33 -10.04 7.69 3.79
CA GLY A 33 -9.32 6.95 2.77
C GLY A 33 -8.13 6.15 3.30
N LEU A 34 -7.44 6.66 4.33
CA LEU A 34 -6.41 5.89 5.01
C LEU A 34 -7.01 4.76 5.84
N ALA A 35 -8.17 4.96 6.47
CA ALA A 35 -8.87 3.87 7.14
C ALA A 35 -9.30 2.76 6.17
N VAL A 36 -9.61 3.08 4.90
CA VAL A 36 -9.87 2.09 3.86
C VAL A 36 -8.63 1.24 3.58
N PHE A 37 -7.51 1.87 3.25
CA PHE A 37 -6.25 1.15 3.00
C PHE A 37 -5.77 0.38 4.25
N ASN A 38 -5.82 0.99 5.43
CA ASN A 38 -5.36 0.39 6.68
C ASN A 38 -6.10 -0.91 7.02
N ARG A 39 -7.39 -1.03 6.71
CA ARG A 39 -8.14 -2.28 6.91
C ARG A 39 -7.64 -3.38 6.00
N LEU A 40 -7.40 -3.05 4.72
CA LEU A 40 -6.83 -4.00 3.76
C LEU A 40 -5.46 -4.46 4.23
N TYR A 41 -4.60 -3.51 4.61
CA TYR A 41 -3.26 -3.82 5.07
C TYR A 41 -3.26 -4.65 6.35
N LEU A 42 -4.11 -4.33 7.34
CA LEU A 42 -4.29 -5.15 8.54
C LEU A 42 -4.63 -6.61 8.20
N SER A 43 -5.54 -6.84 7.26
CA SER A 43 -5.90 -8.21 6.84
C SER A 43 -4.74 -8.94 6.14
N VAL A 44 -3.87 -8.24 5.41
CA VAL A 44 -2.63 -8.82 4.86
C VAL A 44 -1.69 -9.22 5.99
N THR A 45 -1.42 -8.31 6.93
CA THR A 45 -0.48 -8.55 8.03
C THR A 45 -0.94 -9.67 8.95
N GLU A 46 -2.24 -9.75 9.26
CA GLU A 46 -2.80 -10.85 10.06
C GLU A 46 -2.67 -12.22 9.36
N GLU A 47 -2.78 -12.26 8.03
CA GLU A 47 -2.57 -13.49 7.25
C GLU A 47 -1.08 -13.88 7.19
N ILE A 48 -0.17 -12.91 7.06
CA ILE A 48 1.28 -13.16 7.12
C ILE A 48 1.67 -13.73 8.50
N ASP A 49 1.19 -13.10 9.57
CA ASP A 49 1.43 -13.54 10.95
C ASP A 49 0.98 -14.99 11.18
N LEU A 50 -0.23 -15.33 10.72
CA LEU A 50 -0.76 -16.68 10.79
C LEU A 50 0.14 -17.70 10.06
N ARG A 51 0.64 -17.36 8.87
CA ARG A 51 1.51 -18.25 8.08
C ARG A 51 2.92 -18.38 8.67
N ILE A 52 3.43 -17.33 9.30
CA ILE A 52 4.68 -17.39 10.08
C ILE A 52 4.50 -18.36 11.25
N ASP A 53 3.41 -18.24 12.01
CA ASP A 53 3.09 -19.13 13.14
C ASP A 53 2.91 -20.59 12.73
N GLN A 54 2.38 -20.82 11.53
CA GLN A 54 2.22 -22.15 10.95
C GLN A 54 3.50 -22.71 10.33
N GLY A 55 4.57 -21.91 10.24
CA GLY A 55 5.84 -22.31 9.65
C GLY A 55 5.75 -22.54 8.14
N GLU A 56 4.86 -21.82 7.46
CA GLU A 56 4.66 -21.96 6.01
C GLU A 56 5.74 -21.22 5.20
N PHE A 57 6.50 -20.33 5.83
CA PHE A 57 7.64 -19.65 5.22
C PHE A 57 8.93 -20.49 5.30
N PRO A 58 9.72 -20.62 4.21
CA PRO A 58 11.02 -21.30 4.21
C PRO A 58 11.96 -20.75 5.29
N ASP A 59 12.06 -19.42 5.39
CA ASP A 59 12.70 -18.73 6.50
C ASP A 59 11.71 -17.77 7.18
N SER A 60 11.13 -18.23 8.29
CA SER A 60 10.18 -17.44 9.09
C SER A 60 10.82 -16.18 9.71
N GLU A 61 12.13 -16.17 9.97
CA GLU A 61 12.83 -14.99 10.49
C GLU A 61 12.96 -13.93 9.40
N ALA A 62 13.31 -14.35 8.18
CA ALA A 62 13.35 -13.46 7.03
C ALA A 62 11.98 -12.89 6.69
N ALA A 63 10.94 -13.71 6.68
CA ALA A 63 9.56 -13.30 6.43
C ALA A 63 9.07 -12.29 7.47
N ALA A 64 9.23 -12.58 8.76
CA ALA A 64 8.83 -11.67 9.83
C ALA A 64 9.61 -10.34 9.79
N THR A 65 10.91 -10.40 9.50
CA THR A 65 11.73 -9.18 9.37
C THR A 65 11.27 -8.33 8.20
N LEU A 66 10.96 -8.94 7.05
CA LEU A 66 10.43 -8.24 5.89
C LEU A 66 9.07 -7.60 6.19
N ASP A 67 8.14 -8.34 6.81
CA ASP A 67 6.82 -7.82 7.17
C ASP A 67 6.91 -6.61 8.11
N VAL A 68 7.70 -6.72 9.18
CA VAL A 68 7.92 -5.62 10.14
C VAL A 68 8.56 -4.41 9.46
N ARG A 69 9.62 -4.61 8.66
CA ARG A 69 10.27 -3.50 7.92
C ARG A 69 9.34 -2.87 6.91
N PHE A 70 8.45 -3.64 6.32
CA PHE A 70 7.46 -3.14 5.38
C PHE A 70 6.41 -2.28 6.10
N ALA A 71 5.89 -2.76 7.23
CA ALA A 71 4.95 -2.02 8.06
C ALA A 71 5.53 -0.70 8.59
N GLU A 72 6.76 -0.73 9.10
CA GLU A 72 7.45 0.44 9.62
C GLU A 72 7.49 1.59 8.61
N ARG A 73 7.58 1.30 7.30
CA ARG A 73 7.53 2.33 6.25
C ARG A 73 6.20 3.06 6.21
N TYR A 74 5.10 2.31 6.20
CA TYR A 74 3.75 2.89 6.23
C TYR A 74 3.52 3.65 7.54
N LEU A 75 3.88 3.07 8.68
CA LEU A 75 3.74 3.71 9.99
C LEU A 75 4.54 5.02 10.07
N ALA A 76 5.77 5.03 9.55
CA ALA A 76 6.61 6.22 9.47
C ALA A 76 6.02 7.28 8.52
N ALA A 77 5.36 6.89 7.43
CA ALA A 77 4.67 7.84 6.54
C ALA A 77 3.48 8.52 7.24
N VAL A 78 2.71 7.78 8.04
CA VAL A 78 1.63 8.31 8.89
C VAL A 78 2.19 9.28 9.92
N GLU A 79 3.23 8.88 10.66
CA GLU A 79 3.84 9.76 11.66
C GLU A 79 4.43 11.03 11.03
N ALA A 80 5.12 10.91 9.89
CA ALA A 80 5.69 12.05 9.19
C ALA A 80 4.62 13.04 8.71
N HIS A 81 3.44 12.53 8.32
CA HIS A 81 2.29 13.37 8.01
C HIS A 81 1.76 14.09 9.25
N ASP A 82 1.46 13.35 10.32
CA ASP A 82 0.85 13.88 11.55
C ASP A 82 1.76 14.90 12.25
N THR A 83 3.08 14.73 12.13
CA THR A 83 4.09 15.62 12.74
C THR A 83 4.61 16.71 11.80
N GLY A 84 4.14 16.76 10.55
CA GLY A 84 4.57 17.75 9.56
C GLY A 84 6.02 17.61 9.09
N ARG A 85 6.65 16.45 9.31
CA ARG A 85 8.08 16.17 9.00
C ARG A 85 8.36 15.85 7.52
N GLY A 86 7.36 16.04 6.65
CA GLY A 86 7.47 15.83 5.21
C GLY A 86 7.10 14.41 4.81
N THR A 87 5.82 14.21 4.48
CA THR A 87 5.30 12.93 3.98
C THR A 87 5.98 12.54 2.66
N PRO A 88 6.37 11.25 2.49
CA PRO A 88 6.85 10.72 1.21
C PRO A 88 5.94 11.11 0.04
N ALA A 89 6.51 11.41 -1.11
CA ALA A 89 5.76 11.86 -2.28
C ALA A 89 4.78 10.80 -2.77
N SER A 90 5.13 9.52 -2.64
CA SER A 90 4.30 8.32 -2.88
C SER A 90 2.99 8.33 -2.09
N TRP A 91 3.06 8.66 -0.80
CA TRP A 91 1.93 8.65 0.12
C TRP A 91 1.11 9.94 0.13
N ARG A 92 1.75 11.07 -0.18
CA ARG A 92 1.16 12.41 -0.10
C ARG A 92 -0.23 12.54 -0.75
N PRO A 93 -0.51 11.98 -1.94
CA PRO A 93 -1.84 12.09 -2.56
C PRO A 93 -2.95 11.47 -1.70
N LEU A 94 -2.71 10.28 -1.13
CA LEU A 94 -3.71 9.63 -0.28
C LEU A 94 -4.01 10.47 0.97
N PHE A 95 -2.97 10.99 1.64
CA PHE A 95 -3.15 11.88 2.80
C PHE A 95 -3.91 13.16 2.45
N GLN A 96 -3.63 13.78 1.30
CA GLN A 96 -4.30 15.02 0.87
C GLN A 96 -5.79 14.80 0.54
N TYR A 97 -6.14 13.64 0.01
CA TYR A 97 -7.50 13.34 -0.45
C TYR A 97 -8.31 12.45 0.52
N ARG A 98 -7.73 12.03 1.66
CA ARG A 98 -8.33 11.04 2.59
C ARG A 98 -9.76 11.34 3.06
N GLY A 99 -10.20 12.60 3.02
CA GLY A 99 -11.57 13.02 3.36
C GLY A 99 -12.40 13.54 2.18
N HIS A 100 -11.90 13.44 0.95
CA HIS A 100 -12.53 14.08 -0.20
C HIS A 100 -13.78 13.30 -0.68
N PRO A 101 -14.97 13.93 -0.73
CA PRO A 101 -16.23 13.23 -1.00
C PRO A 101 -16.38 12.71 -2.44
N GLY A 102 -15.56 13.20 -3.37
CA GLY A 102 -15.51 12.74 -4.75
C GLY A 102 -14.51 11.60 -5.02
N VAL A 103 -13.78 11.12 -4.00
CA VAL A 103 -12.85 10.00 -4.16
C VAL A 103 -13.49 8.76 -3.53
N ARG A 104 -13.61 7.69 -4.31
CA ARG A 104 -14.32 6.47 -3.91
C ARG A 104 -13.40 5.55 -3.08
N PRO A 105 -13.94 4.65 -2.23
CA PRO A 105 -13.15 3.71 -1.43
C PRO A 105 -12.11 2.90 -2.23
N LEU A 106 -12.47 2.45 -3.43
CA LEU A 106 -11.57 1.73 -4.31
C LEU A 106 -10.35 2.56 -4.75
N GLN A 107 -10.53 3.85 -5.01
CA GLN A 107 -9.42 4.74 -5.35
C GLN A 107 -8.46 4.92 -4.17
N PHE A 108 -8.98 4.99 -2.94
CA PHE A 108 -8.16 5.05 -1.73
C PHE A 108 -7.37 3.76 -1.51
N ALA A 109 -8.02 2.60 -1.69
CA ALA A 109 -7.36 1.30 -1.63
C ALA A 109 -6.20 1.23 -2.63
N LEU A 110 -6.47 1.49 -3.91
CA LEU A 110 -5.47 1.46 -4.97
C LEU A 110 -4.34 2.48 -4.74
N ALA A 111 -4.65 3.69 -4.27
CA ALA A 111 -3.63 4.69 -3.97
C ALA A 111 -2.70 4.26 -2.82
N GLY A 112 -3.25 3.63 -1.79
CA GLY A 112 -2.47 3.07 -0.68
C GLY A 112 -1.61 1.89 -1.14
N ILE A 113 -2.18 0.95 -1.90
CA ILE A 113 -1.42 -0.19 -2.44
C ILE A 113 -0.31 0.30 -3.39
N ASN A 114 -0.59 1.29 -4.25
CA ASN A 114 0.41 1.91 -5.12
C ASN A 114 1.58 2.51 -4.31
N ALA A 115 1.30 3.26 -3.25
CA ALA A 115 2.36 3.83 -2.41
C ALA A 115 3.15 2.74 -1.68
N HIS A 116 2.45 1.77 -1.09
CA HIS A 116 3.06 0.75 -0.27
C HIS A 116 3.89 -0.24 -1.13
N ILE A 117 3.30 -0.84 -2.15
CA ILE A 117 4.01 -1.79 -3.02
C ILE A 117 5.03 -1.07 -3.90
N GLY A 118 4.64 0.04 -4.53
CA GLY A 118 5.47 0.71 -5.52
C GLY A 118 6.70 1.41 -4.94
N HIS A 119 6.68 1.78 -3.66
CA HIS A 119 7.79 2.50 -3.01
C HIS A 119 8.28 1.79 -1.74
N ASP A 120 7.39 1.55 -0.78
CA ASP A 120 7.82 1.06 0.54
C ASP A 120 8.42 -0.34 0.48
N LEU A 121 7.86 -1.24 -0.33
CA LEU A 121 8.32 -2.63 -0.43
C LEU A 121 9.77 -2.72 -0.90
N ALA A 122 10.15 -1.94 -1.92
CA ALA A 122 11.53 -1.92 -2.41
C ALA A 122 12.52 -1.45 -1.32
N LEU A 123 12.10 -0.49 -0.50
CA LEU A 123 12.89 0.02 0.61
C LEU A 123 12.89 -0.90 1.83
N ALA A 124 11.84 -1.70 2.01
CA ALA A 124 11.73 -2.72 3.04
C ALA A 124 12.70 -3.86 2.76
N VAL A 125 12.71 -4.40 1.53
CA VAL A 125 13.66 -5.45 1.11
C VAL A 125 15.11 -5.03 1.37
N VAL A 126 15.49 -3.82 0.98
CA VAL A 126 16.86 -3.30 1.21
C VAL A 126 17.20 -3.22 2.71
N ASP A 127 16.26 -2.84 3.56
CA ASP A 127 16.49 -2.75 5.00
C ASP A 127 16.45 -4.12 5.69
N THR A 128 15.67 -5.08 5.18
CA THR A 128 15.70 -6.48 5.59
C THR A 128 17.05 -7.11 5.29
N CYS A 129 17.56 -6.96 4.06
CA CYS A 129 18.91 -7.41 3.68
C CYS A 129 19.99 -6.84 4.62
N ARG A 130 19.88 -5.57 5.00
CA ARG A 130 20.81 -4.96 5.98
C ARG A 130 20.65 -5.53 7.39
N THR A 131 19.41 -5.82 7.79
CA THR A 131 19.10 -6.33 9.14
C THR A 131 19.62 -7.75 9.31
N LEU A 132 19.49 -8.58 8.27
CA LEU A 132 19.86 -10.00 8.27
C LEU A 132 21.27 -10.28 7.73
N ASP A 133 21.98 -9.24 7.28
CA ASP A 133 23.30 -9.35 6.64
C ASP A 133 23.30 -10.33 5.44
N CYS A 134 22.29 -10.20 4.57
CA CYS A 134 22.12 -11.01 3.36
C CYS A 134 21.96 -10.14 2.10
N GLU A 135 21.91 -10.76 0.92
CA GLU A 135 21.65 -10.07 -0.34
C GLU A 135 20.20 -10.31 -0.82
N PRO A 136 19.65 -9.45 -1.71
CA PRO A 136 18.28 -9.62 -2.18
C PRO A 136 17.94 -11.02 -2.72
N PRO A 137 18.79 -11.71 -3.50
CA PRO A 137 18.49 -13.08 -3.95
C PRO A 137 18.23 -14.07 -2.81
N ASP A 138 18.76 -13.83 -1.60
CA ASP A 138 18.53 -14.67 -0.42
C ASP A 138 17.15 -14.45 0.21
N LEU A 139 16.40 -13.41 -0.23
CA LEU A 139 15.04 -13.08 0.23
C LEU A 139 13.97 -13.31 -0.86
N GLU A 140 14.34 -13.87 -2.01
CA GLU A 140 13.43 -13.99 -3.16
C GLU A 140 12.23 -14.90 -2.84
N ASP A 141 12.46 -16.01 -2.14
CA ASP A 141 11.41 -16.94 -1.74
C ASP A 141 10.39 -16.28 -0.79
N GLU A 142 10.85 -15.58 0.25
CA GLU A 142 9.96 -14.85 1.17
C GLU A 142 9.23 -13.70 0.47
N PHE A 143 9.91 -13.00 -0.44
CA PHE A 143 9.30 -11.93 -1.25
C PHE A 143 8.16 -12.46 -2.14
N ASP A 144 8.36 -13.63 -2.75
CA ASP A 144 7.38 -14.27 -3.61
C ASP A 144 6.17 -14.77 -2.81
N GLN A 145 6.41 -15.38 -1.65
CA GLN A 145 5.33 -15.88 -0.80
C GLN A 145 4.49 -14.77 -0.17
N VAL A 146 5.11 -13.67 0.31
CA VAL A 146 4.37 -12.44 0.71
C VAL A 146 3.53 -11.93 -0.46
N GLY A 147 4.05 -12.09 -1.67
CA GLY A 147 3.36 -11.81 -2.90
C GLY A 147 2.07 -12.54 -3.16
N GLU A 148 2.10 -13.85 -3.02
CA GLU A 148 0.91 -14.70 -3.22
C GLU A 148 -0.22 -14.30 -2.26
N ILE A 149 0.14 -13.92 -1.02
CA ILE A 149 -0.79 -13.39 -0.04
C ILE A 149 -1.42 -12.08 -0.54
N LEU A 150 -0.60 -11.15 -1.02
CA LEU A 150 -1.08 -9.87 -1.55
C LEU A 150 -2.00 -10.06 -2.77
N THR A 151 -1.69 -10.98 -3.68
CA THR A 151 -2.52 -11.27 -4.87
C THR A 151 -3.88 -11.83 -4.48
N THR A 152 -3.93 -12.73 -3.50
CA THR A 152 -5.19 -13.27 -2.97
C THR A 152 -6.08 -12.16 -2.39
N LEU A 153 -5.49 -11.12 -1.79
CA LEU A 153 -6.24 -9.97 -1.30
C LEU A 153 -6.66 -9.00 -2.41
N GLU A 154 -5.87 -8.79 -3.47
CA GLU A 154 -6.31 -7.97 -4.61
C GLU A 154 -7.64 -8.47 -5.18
N GLU A 155 -7.77 -9.79 -5.35
CA GLU A 155 -9.00 -10.44 -5.82
C GLU A 155 -10.17 -10.13 -4.88
N ARG A 156 -9.98 -10.25 -3.56
CA ARG A 156 -11.01 -9.92 -2.56
C ARG A 156 -11.39 -8.44 -2.59
N VAL A 157 -10.41 -7.53 -2.72
CA VAL A 157 -10.67 -6.08 -2.82
C VAL A 157 -11.49 -5.76 -4.07
N ARG A 158 -11.16 -6.39 -5.19
CA ARG A 158 -11.91 -6.25 -6.45
C ARG A 158 -13.34 -6.74 -6.28
N GLU A 159 -13.55 -7.88 -5.63
CA GLU A 159 -14.88 -8.44 -5.38
C GLU A 159 -15.72 -7.60 -4.41
N GLU A 160 -15.13 -7.16 -3.29
CA GLU A 160 -15.83 -6.39 -2.26
C GLU A 160 -16.17 -4.96 -2.69
N LEU A 161 -15.28 -4.33 -3.46
CA LEU A 161 -15.43 -2.92 -3.86
C LEU A 161 -16.03 -2.75 -5.26
N MET A 162 -16.20 -3.83 -6.03
CA MET A 162 -16.92 -3.85 -7.31
C MET A 162 -17.93 -5.02 -7.40
N PRO A 163 -19.04 -5.00 -6.63
CA PRO A 163 -20.01 -6.07 -6.69
C PRO A 163 -20.85 -6.03 -7.99
N GLY A 164 -20.60 -6.98 -8.91
CA GLY A 164 -21.58 -7.48 -9.90
C GLY A 164 -21.42 -7.03 -11.37
N PRO A 165 -21.85 -7.85 -12.35
CA PRO A 165 -21.52 -7.68 -13.77
C PRO A 165 -22.60 -6.87 -14.50
N ASP A 166 -22.64 -5.56 -14.32
CA ASP A 166 -23.49 -4.73 -15.20
C ASP A 166 -22.70 -4.28 -16.42
N LEU A 167 -23.26 -4.45 -17.63
CA LEU A 167 -22.64 -4.04 -18.91
C LEU A 167 -22.32 -2.53 -18.95
N LEU A 168 -22.97 -1.73 -18.10
CA LEU A 168 -22.68 -0.32 -17.89
C LEU A 168 -21.37 -0.06 -17.11
N GLN A 169 -20.89 -1.04 -16.33
CA GLN A 169 -19.62 -0.93 -15.60
C GLN A 169 -18.39 -1.05 -16.51
N LEU A 170 -18.50 -1.67 -17.70
CA LEU A 170 -17.35 -1.77 -18.61
C LEU A 170 -16.84 -0.41 -19.10
N ALA A 171 -17.67 0.63 -19.04
CA ALA A 171 -17.31 2.02 -19.36
C ALA A 171 -17.07 2.89 -18.11
N ASP A 172 -17.21 2.34 -16.89
CA ASP A 172 -16.89 3.06 -15.64
C ASP A 172 -15.38 3.31 -15.59
N PRO A 173 -14.93 4.58 -15.41
CA PRO A 173 -13.53 4.90 -15.18
C PRO A 173 -12.86 4.02 -14.10
N LEU A 174 -13.59 3.55 -13.09
CA LEU A 174 -13.07 2.63 -12.09
C LEU A 174 -12.73 1.25 -12.64
N THR A 175 -13.57 0.68 -13.49
CA THR A 175 -13.31 -0.64 -14.12
C THR A 175 -12.06 -0.58 -14.99
N HIS A 176 -11.89 0.51 -15.75
CA HIS A 176 -10.66 0.72 -16.50
C HIS A 176 -9.43 0.94 -15.59
N LEU A 177 -9.58 1.66 -14.48
CA LEU A 177 -8.50 1.89 -13.52
C LEU A 177 -8.00 0.59 -12.89
N VAL A 178 -8.95 -0.27 -12.46
CA VAL A 178 -8.68 -1.59 -11.89
C VAL A 178 -8.12 -2.56 -12.92
N GLY A 179 -8.55 -2.46 -14.19
CA GLY A 179 -7.96 -3.23 -15.28
C GLY A 179 -6.55 -2.78 -15.69
N ALA A 180 -6.23 -1.49 -15.50
CA ALA A 180 -4.92 -0.92 -15.85
C ALA A 180 -3.88 -1.09 -14.74
N TRP A 181 -4.31 -1.29 -13.49
CA TRP A 181 -3.43 -1.52 -12.35
C TRP A 181 -3.22 -3.03 -12.12
N SER A 182 -1.98 -3.44 -11.87
CA SER A 182 -1.60 -4.84 -11.67
C SER A 182 -0.63 -4.94 -10.51
N LEU A 183 -1.03 -5.64 -9.45
CA LEU A 183 -0.18 -5.87 -8.29
C LEU A 183 1.10 -6.61 -8.68
N ASP A 184 1.00 -7.66 -9.50
CA ASP A 184 2.16 -8.42 -9.97
C ASP A 184 3.20 -7.51 -10.63
N ARG A 185 2.78 -6.63 -11.53
CA ARG A 185 3.70 -5.67 -12.15
C ARG A 185 4.28 -4.66 -11.15
N ALA A 186 3.49 -4.22 -10.17
CA ALA A 186 3.99 -3.34 -9.13
C ALA A 186 5.05 -4.04 -8.27
N ARG A 187 4.84 -5.34 -7.95
CA ARG A 187 5.79 -6.18 -7.22
C ARG A 187 7.06 -6.45 -8.02
N ASP A 188 6.95 -6.82 -9.29
CA ASP A 188 8.12 -6.96 -10.19
C ASP A 188 8.95 -5.68 -10.22
N GLY A 189 8.27 -4.52 -10.33
CA GLY A 189 8.90 -3.21 -10.27
C GLY A 189 9.61 -2.95 -8.94
N ALA A 190 8.97 -3.31 -7.82
CA ALA A 190 9.55 -3.18 -6.49
C ALA A 190 10.80 -4.08 -6.32
N TRP A 191 10.76 -5.31 -6.84
CA TRP A 191 11.89 -6.24 -6.81
C TRP A 191 13.09 -5.69 -7.59
N VAL A 192 12.86 -5.23 -8.82
CA VAL A 192 13.90 -4.59 -9.65
C VAL A 192 14.45 -3.34 -8.97
N ALA A 193 13.60 -2.51 -8.37
CA ALA A 193 14.03 -1.32 -7.64
C ALA A 193 14.88 -1.68 -6.42
N ALA A 194 14.48 -2.68 -5.63
CA ALA A 194 15.22 -3.17 -4.47
C ALA A 194 16.62 -3.65 -4.86
N ARG A 195 16.72 -4.52 -5.87
CA ARG A 195 18.00 -5.03 -6.38
C ARG A 195 18.91 -3.92 -6.91
N SER A 196 18.33 -2.94 -7.60
CA SER A 196 19.07 -1.78 -8.11
C SER A 196 19.58 -0.89 -6.97
N LEU A 197 18.74 -0.60 -5.98
CA LEU A 197 19.12 0.16 -4.79
C LEU A 197 20.20 -0.57 -3.97
N TRP A 198 20.11 -1.90 -3.86
CA TRP A 198 21.13 -2.72 -3.24
C TRP A 198 22.45 -2.66 -3.99
N ALA A 199 22.46 -2.82 -5.31
CA ALA A 199 23.67 -2.72 -6.12
C ALA A 199 24.33 -1.33 -6.01
N LEU A 200 23.53 -0.28 -5.91
CA LEU A 200 23.99 1.11 -5.77
C LEU A 200 24.33 1.51 -4.32
N ARG A 201 24.23 0.61 -3.34
CA ARG A 201 24.36 0.95 -1.91
C ARG A 201 25.68 1.62 -1.53
N GLY A 202 26.77 1.30 -2.23
CA GLY A 202 28.09 1.95 -2.06
C GLY A 202 28.19 3.34 -2.69
N LEU A 203 27.24 3.73 -3.54
CA LEU A 203 27.20 5.00 -4.27
C LEU A 203 26.13 5.91 -3.68
N GLY A 204 26.35 6.39 -2.44
CA GLY A 204 25.38 7.11 -1.63
C GLY A 204 24.53 8.18 -2.36
N PRO A 205 25.14 9.12 -3.12
CA PRO A 205 24.39 10.11 -3.88
C PRO A 205 23.46 9.50 -4.95
N VAL A 206 23.92 8.49 -5.69
CA VAL A 206 23.16 7.85 -6.76
C VAL A 206 22.01 7.03 -6.18
N ALA A 207 22.26 6.26 -5.13
CA ALA A 207 21.20 5.52 -4.43
C ALA A 207 20.13 6.45 -3.85
N ARG A 208 20.52 7.61 -3.33
CA ARG A 208 19.56 8.61 -2.83
C ARG A 208 18.69 9.17 -3.96
N GLN A 209 19.31 9.57 -5.06
CA GLN A 209 18.58 10.08 -6.23
C GLN A 209 17.60 9.03 -6.77
N MET A 210 18.01 7.75 -6.83
CA MET A 210 17.12 6.68 -7.27
C MET A 210 15.91 6.53 -6.33
N ARG A 211 16.10 6.58 -5.01
CA ARG A 211 14.98 6.56 -4.04
C ARG A 211 14.03 7.74 -4.24
N GLU A 212 14.56 8.94 -4.43
CA GLU A 212 13.77 10.15 -4.66
C GLU A 212 12.95 10.05 -5.97
N GLN A 213 13.54 9.50 -7.03
CA GLN A 213 12.82 9.28 -8.30
C GLN A 213 11.75 8.21 -8.19
N LEU A 214 12.01 7.12 -7.46
CA LEU A 214 11.01 6.10 -7.16
C LEU A 214 9.83 6.72 -6.41
N ASP A 215 10.11 7.43 -5.31
CA ASP A 215 9.09 8.11 -4.49
C ASP A 215 8.25 9.09 -5.31
N ALA A 216 8.91 9.94 -6.12
CA ALA A 216 8.24 10.91 -6.97
C ALA A 216 7.38 10.27 -8.08
N GLY A 217 7.88 9.20 -8.71
CA GLY A 217 7.18 8.46 -9.76
C GLY A 217 5.92 7.78 -9.24
N VAL A 218 6.04 7.07 -8.11
CA VAL A 218 4.91 6.44 -7.43
C VAL A 218 3.90 7.50 -6.98
N GLY A 219 4.37 8.64 -6.48
CA GLY A 219 3.53 9.76 -6.09
C GLY A 219 2.77 10.41 -7.26
N LEU A 220 3.34 10.39 -8.48
CA LEU A 220 2.64 10.85 -9.69
C LEU A 220 1.45 9.96 -10.01
N VAL A 221 1.65 8.64 -9.98
CA VAL A 221 0.56 7.66 -10.19
C VAL A 221 -0.50 7.82 -9.10
N GLY A 222 -0.08 7.97 -7.83
CA GLY A 222 -0.99 8.20 -6.71
C GLY A 222 -1.91 9.41 -6.91
N ARG A 223 -1.41 10.51 -7.49
CA ARG A 223 -2.25 11.69 -7.83
C ARG A 223 -3.32 11.37 -8.86
N MET A 224 -3.01 10.52 -9.84
CA MET A 224 -3.98 10.11 -10.85
C MET A 224 -5.05 9.20 -10.24
N LEU A 225 -4.64 8.25 -9.38
CA LEU A 225 -5.54 7.30 -8.72
C LEU A 225 -6.60 7.98 -7.85
N VAL A 226 -6.25 9.07 -7.16
CA VAL A 226 -7.19 9.81 -6.30
C VAL A 226 -7.93 10.95 -7.02
N THR A 227 -7.94 10.97 -8.36
CA THR A 227 -8.69 11.98 -9.12
C THR A 227 -10.18 11.88 -8.79
N PRO A 228 -10.82 12.95 -8.28
CA PRO A 228 -12.23 12.89 -7.93
C PRO A 228 -13.11 12.58 -9.14
N LEU A 229 -13.96 11.55 -9.03
CA LEU A 229 -14.99 11.24 -10.00
C LEU A 229 -16.26 11.95 -9.52
N GLY A 230 -16.83 12.84 -10.33
CA GLY A 230 -18.02 13.61 -9.95
C GLY A 230 -19.16 12.72 -9.41
N ARG A 231 -19.99 13.26 -8.51
CA ARG A 231 -21.20 12.56 -8.06
C ARG A 231 -22.14 12.43 -9.26
N GLU A 232 -22.27 11.23 -9.82
CA GLU A 232 -23.43 10.94 -10.66
C GLU A 232 -24.68 11.13 -9.79
N GLY A 233 -25.54 12.09 -10.15
CA GLY A 233 -26.86 12.25 -9.55
C GLY A 233 -27.09 13.45 -8.63
N GLN A 234 -26.58 14.65 -8.96
CA GLN A 234 -27.22 15.88 -8.48
C GLN A 234 -27.13 17.06 -9.46
N ASP A 235 -27.33 16.81 -10.75
CA ASP A 235 -27.92 17.84 -11.61
C ASP A 235 -29.43 17.82 -11.35
N GLY A 236 -29.86 18.60 -10.34
CA GLY A 236 -31.27 18.95 -10.20
C GLY A 236 -31.75 19.65 -11.47
N PRO A 237 -33.03 19.49 -11.87
CA PRO A 237 -33.53 20.11 -13.08
C PRO A 237 -33.27 21.62 -12.97
N CYS A 238 -32.57 22.15 -13.97
CA CYS A 238 -32.41 23.58 -14.16
C CYS A 238 -33.82 24.20 -14.21
N GLY A 239 -34.29 24.67 -13.06
CA GLY A 239 -35.54 25.37 -12.90
C GLY A 239 -35.36 26.76 -13.51
N LEU A 240 -35.57 26.86 -14.83
CA LEU A 240 -35.78 28.14 -15.48
C LEU A 240 -37.14 28.68 -15.06
N THR A 241 -37.14 29.38 -13.93
CA THR A 241 -38.19 30.33 -13.54
C THR A 241 -37.57 31.71 -13.37
N GLY A 242 -38.19 32.71 -14.00
CA GLY A 242 -37.75 34.12 -14.04
C GLY A 242 -37.51 34.56 -15.49
N SER A 243 -38.53 34.87 -16.29
CA SER A 243 -39.44 36.03 -16.25
C SER A 243 -38.77 37.38 -16.57
N THR A 244 -39.35 38.03 -17.60
CA THR A 244 -39.36 39.47 -17.96
C THR A 244 -38.14 40.00 -18.74
N VAL A 245 -38.35 40.46 -19.99
CA VAL A 245 -38.46 41.89 -20.40
C VAL A 245 -38.77 42.01 -21.91
N LEU A 246 -39.85 42.77 -22.19
CA LEU A 246 -40.40 43.34 -23.46
C LEU A 246 -41.04 42.41 -24.50
#